data_AF-A0A644XIF1-F1
#
_entry.id   AF-A0A644XIF1-F1
#
_cell.length_a   1.000
_cell.length_b   1.000
_cell.length_c   1.000
_cell.angle_alpha   90.00
_cell.angle_beta   90.00
_cell.angle_gamma   90.00
#
_symmetry.space_group_name_H-M   'P 1'
#
loop_
_entity.id
_entity.type
_entity.pdbx_description
1 polymer ?
#
loop_
_entity_poly.entity_id
_entity_poly.type
_entity_poly.pdbx_seq_one_letter_code
_entity_poly.pdbx_strand_id
1 'polypeptide(L)'
;MAGCDQAAAELRPLMEEALTRCLSLRQFSEASIRIFTEGSDEDILEFLAQRDAIIADLAALESRFDTMLEDLGEKRDLPQDVARLRGKVRAVLAEVGELDLRAMELLRTRMQEYKDATLKARSREHISAYIESGHGTSLGGQYNQSR
;
A
#
# COMPACT_ATOMS: atom_id res chain seq x y z
N MET A 1 -42.12 8.00 16.65
CA MET A 1 -40.92 8.14 17.50
C MET A 1 -40.16 6.82 17.68
N ALA A 2 -40.82 5.68 17.92
CA ALA A 2 -40.16 4.39 18.17
C ALA A 2 -39.15 3.90 17.08
N GLY A 3 -39.39 4.17 15.79
CA GLY A 3 -38.48 3.74 14.72
C GLY A 3 -37.14 4.49 14.66
N CYS A 4 -37.04 5.68 15.26
CA CYS A 4 -35.80 6.46 15.28
C CYS A 4 -34.81 5.94 16.34
N ASP A 5 -35.34 5.55 17.50
CA ASP A 5 -34.53 5.04 18.62
C ASP A 5 -33.98 3.64 18.32
N GLN A 6 -34.72 2.83 17.55
CA GLN A 6 -34.29 1.48 17.17
C GLN A 6 -33.21 1.50 16.09
N ALA A 7 -33.36 2.30 15.04
CA ALA A 7 -32.32 2.44 14.01
C ALA A 7 -31.04 3.10 14.57
N ALA A 8 -31.15 4.04 15.52
CA ALA A 8 -30.01 4.56 16.27
C ALA A 8 -29.30 3.48 17.11
N ALA A 9 -30.06 2.61 17.77
CA ALA A 9 -29.52 1.51 18.56
C ALA A 9 -28.80 0.45 17.70
N GLU A 10 -29.25 0.25 16.46
CA GLU A 10 -28.61 -0.68 15.50
C GLU A 10 -27.39 -0.06 14.80
N LEU A 11 -27.37 1.27 14.60
CA LEU A 11 -26.27 1.97 13.94
C LEU A 11 -25.00 2.05 14.79
N ARG A 12 -25.16 2.16 16.11
CA ARG A 12 -24.05 2.23 17.06
C ARG A 12 -23.11 1.02 17.02
N PRO A 13 -23.56 -0.25 17.17
CA PRO A 13 -22.67 -1.41 17.16
C PRO A 13 -21.92 -1.54 15.83
N LEU A 14 -22.54 -1.15 14.72
CA LEU A 14 -21.86 -1.12 13.42
C LEU A 14 -20.76 -0.07 13.36
N MET A 15 -20.99 1.11 13.93
CA MET A 15 -19.96 2.15 14.03
C MET A 15 -18.80 1.74 14.96
N GLU A 16 -19.09 0.99 16.02
CA GLU A 16 -18.06 0.39 16.89
C GLU A 16 -17.26 -0.70 16.14
N GLU A 17 -17.93 -1.51 15.32
CA GLU A 17 -17.28 -2.49 14.44
C GLU A 17 -16.38 -1.80 13.40
N ALA A 18 -16.89 -0.77 12.72
CA ALA A 18 -16.12 0.01 11.75
C ALA A 18 -14.90 0.67 12.39
N LEU A 19 -15.03 1.22 13.60
CA LEU A 19 -13.90 1.76 14.34
C LEU A 19 -12.86 0.69 14.65
N THR A 20 -13.29 -0.50 15.06
CA THR A 20 -12.40 -1.63 15.31
C THR A 20 -11.62 -2.01 14.05
N ARG A 21 -12.31 -2.12 12.90
CA ARG A 21 -11.66 -2.42 11.61
C ARG A 21 -10.69 -1.31 11.18
N CYS A 22 -11.03 -0.04 11.37
CA CYS A 22 -10.13 1.09 11.10
C CYS A 22 -8.88 1.05 11.97
N LEU A 23 -9.01 0.70 13.25
CA LEU A 23 -7.87 0.56 14.16
C LEU A 23 -6.96 -0.60 13.76
N SER A 24 -7.54 -1.73 13.34
CA SER A 24 -6.77 -2.83 12.75
C SER A 24 -6.05 -2.39 11.48
N LEU A 25 -6.73 -1.67 10.58
CA LEU A 25 -6.11 -1.13 9.35
C LEU A 25 -4.93 -0.21 9.69
N ARG A 26 -5.08 0.68 10.69
CA ARG A 26 -3.98 1.55 11.13
C ARG A 26 -2.79 0.76 11.65
N GLN A 27 -3.01 -0.24 12.50
CA GLN A 27 -1.93 -1.09 13.00
C GLN A 27 -1.20 -1.81 11.85
N PHE A 28 -1.95 -2.26 10.83
CA PHE A 28 -1.38 -2.82 9.62
C PHE A 28 -0.55 -1.79 8.84
N SER A 29 -1.10 -0.59 8.58
CA SER A 29 -0.37 0.48 7.89
C SER A 29 0.86 0.95 8.67
N GLU A 30 0.87 0.92 10.00
CA GLU A 30 2.08 1.17 10.81
C GLU A 30 3.16 0.09 10.57
N ALA A 31 2.76 -1.18 10.47
CA ALA A 31 3.68 -2.29 10.19
C ALA A 31 4.25 -2.26 8.76
N SER A 32 3.56 -1.62 7.81
CA SER A 32 3.97 -1.52 6.41
C SER A 32 5.39 -0.97 6.23
N ILE A 33 5.79 -0.01 7.09
CA ILE A 33 7.10 0.66 7.00
C ILE A 33 8.22 -0.37 7.10
N ARG A 34 8.15 -1.28 8.08
CA ARG A 34 9.16 -2.32 8.26
C ARG A 34 9.14 -3.31 7.11
N ILE A 35 7.95 -3.76 6.70
CA ILE A 35 7.78 -4.75 5.63
C ILE A 35 8.32 -4.21 4.30
N PHE A 36 8.05 -2.95 3.96
CA PHE A 36 8.50 -2.39 2.69
C PHE A 36 10.00 -2.07 2.67
N THR A 37 10.59 -1.84 3.84
CA THR A 37 12.03 -1.58 3.99
C THR A 37 12.85 -2.87 4.03
N GLU A 38 12.42 -3.86 4.81
CA GLU A 38 13.20 -5.05 5.17
C GLU A 38 12.64 -6.36 4.62
N GLY A 39 11.37 -6.39 4.24
CA GLY A 39 10.67 -7.59 3.80
C GLY A 39 11.08 -8.04 2.40
N SER A 40 10.92 -9.34 2.16
CA SER A 40 10.96 -9.94 0.83
C SER A 40 9.77 -9.50 -0.01
N ASP A 41 9.83 -9.76 -1.31
CA ASP A 41 8.71 -9.45 -2.21
C ASP A 41 7.49 -10.32 -1.86
N GLU A 42 7.70 -11.56 -1.39
CA GLU A 42 6.64 -12.41 -0.85
C GLU A 42 5.97 -11.80 0.39
N ASP A 43 6.76 -11.26 1.34
CA ASP A 43 6.22 -10.60 2.54
C ASP A 43 5.36 -9.38 2.18
N ILE A 44 5.77 -8.62 1.16
CA ILE A 44 5.03 -7.47 0.65
C ILE A 44 3.69 -7.93 0.03
N LEU A 45 3.69 -8.99 -0.77
CA LEU A 45 2.47 -9.53 -1.39
C LEU A 45 1.49 -10.08 -0.36
N GLU A 46 1.99 -10.82 0.63
CA GLU A 46 1.16 -11.33 1.73
C GLU A 46 0.55 -10.17 2.53
N PHE A 47 1.35 -9.15 2.83
CA PHE A 47 0.88 -7.96 3.52
C PHE A 47 -0.24 -7.24 2.76
N LEU A 48 -0.10 -7.08 1.44
CA LEU A 48 -1.13 -6.46 0.60
C LEU A 48 -2.41 -7.29 0.58
N ALA A 49 -2.32 -8.62 0.47
CA ALA A 49 -3.49 -9.50 0.51
C ALA A 49 -4.25 -9.42 1.84
N GLN A 50 -3.54 -9.36 2.97
CA GLN A 50 -4.16 -9.19 4.29
C GLN A 50 -4.84 -7.81 4.42
N ARG A 51 -4.21 -6.76 3.88
CA ARG A 51 -4.77 -5.40 3.88
C ARG A 51 -6.03 -5.30 3.03
N ASP A 52 -6.06 -5.95 1.87
CA ASP A 52 -7.23 -5.97 0.98
C ASP A 52 -8.45 -6.61 1.65
N ALA A 53 -8.25 -7.66 2.46
CA ALA A 53 -9.34 -8.26 3.25
C ALA A 53 -9.96 -7.26 4.24
N ILE A 54 -9.14 -6.44 4.92
CA ILE A 54 -9.64 -5.41 5.85
C ILE A 54 -10.41 -4.31 5.10
N ILE A 55 -9.93 -3.92 3.91
CA ILE A 55 -10.62 -2.93 3.07
C ILE A 55 -11.96 -3.47 2.57
N ALA A 56 -12.02 -4.74 2.18
CA ALA A 56 -13.27 -5.38 1.78
C ALA A 56 -14.30 -5.40 2.92
N ASP A 57 -13.86 -5.71 4.15
CA ASP A 57 -14.72 -5.65 5.34
C ASP A 57 -15.25 -4.22 5.60
N LEU A 58 -14.38 -3.20 5.45
CA LEU A 58 -14.78 -1.80 5.62
C LEU A 58 -15.79 -1.35 4.54
N ALA A 59 -15.59 -1.76 3.28
CA ALA A 59 -16.53 -1.48 2.20
C ALA A 59 -17.89 -2.16 2.40
N ALA A 60 -17.90 -3.39 2.93
CA ALA A 60 -19.12 -4.07 3.30
C ALA A 60 -19.87 -3.35 4.44
N LEU A 61 -19.14 -2.79 5.42
CA LEU A 61 -19.73 -1.97 6.47
C LEU A 61 -20.29 -0.65 5.93
N GLU A 62 -19.59 0.00 5.00
CA GLU A 62 -20.06 1.21 4.31
C GLU A 62 -21.41 0.97 3.62
N SER A 63 -21.52 -0.09 2.82
CA SER A 63 -22.79 -0.44 2.15
C SER A 63 -23.95 -0.65 3.13
N ARG A 64 -23.67 -1.23 4.31
CA ARG A 64 -24.68 -1.39 5.38
C ARG A 64 -25.06 -0.05 6.00
N PHE A 65 -24.10 0.86 6.18
CA PHE A 65 -24.38 2.22 6.65
C PHE A 65 -25.25 2.99 5.67
N ASP A 66 -24.94 2.95 4.38
CA ASP A 66 -25.70 3.65 3.36
C ASP A 66 -27.16 3.20 3.35
N THR A 67 -27.39 1.88 3.38
CA THR A 67 -28.75 1.31 3.48
C THR A 67 -29.49 1.83 4.72
N MET A 68 -28.85 1.83 5.89
CA MET A 68 -29.48 2.30 7.13
C MET A 68 -29.70 3.81 7.17
N LEU A 69 -28.82 4.59 6.55
CA LEU A 69 -28.95 6.04 6.47
C LEU A 69 -30.04 6.46 5.46
N GLU A 70 -30.17 5.73 4.36
CA GLU A 70 -31.30 5.87 3.42
C GLU A 70 -32.63 5.62 4.12
N ASP A 71 -32.73 4.54 4.92
CA ASP A 71 -33.93 4.20 5.70
C ASP A 71 -34.27 5.26 6.78
N LEU A 72 -33.24 5.93 7.32
CA LEU A 72 -33.39 7.00 8.31
C LEU A 72 -33.77 8.36 7.69
N GLY A 73 -33.50 8.55 6.39
CA GLY A 73 -33.70 9.78 5.63
C GLY A 73 -32.60 10.83 5.84
N GLU A 74 -32.25 11.56 4.77
CA GLU A 74 -31.10 12.49 4.67
C GLU A 74 -31.04 13.64 5.70
N LYS A 75 -32.09 13.88 6.49
CA LYS A 75 -32.24 15.06 7.36
C LYS A 75 -32.32 14.76 8.86
N ARG A 76 -31.87 13.60 9.31
CA ARG A 76 -31.78 13.32 10.76
C ARG A 76 -30.37 13.57 11.29
N ASP A 77 -30.30 14.42 12.32
CA ASP A 77 -29.11 14.53 13.14
C ASP A 77 -28.83 13.17 13.80
N LEU A 78 -27.61 12.68 13.59
CA LEU A 78 -27.16 11.44 14.22
C LEU A 78 -27.12 11.64 15.75
N PRO A 79 -27.45 10.59 16.53
CA PRO A 79 -27.18 10.57 17.96
C PRO A 79 -25.74 11.00 18.28
N GLN A 80 -25.56 11.74 19.36
CA GLN A 80 -24.25 12.36 19.69
C GLN A 80 -23.12 11.34 19.83
N ASP A 81 -23.42 10.16 20.38
CA ASP A 81 -22.50 9.04 20.50
C ASP A 81 -22.09 8.47 19.14
N VAL A 82 -23.05 8.28 18.23
CA VAL A 82 -22.79 7.86 16.85
C VAL A 82 -21.99 8.91 16.08
N ALA A 83 -22.34 10.19 16.22
CA ALA A 83 -21.58 11.29 15.61
C ALA A 83 -20.12 11.32 16.12
N ARG A 84 -19.90 11.03 17.41
CA ARG A 84 -18.56 10.92 17.99
C ARG A 84 -17.78 9.72 17.43
N LEU A 85 -18.42 8.56 17.27
CA LEU A 85 -17.81 7.39 16.64
C LEU A 85 -17.42 7.67 15.19
N ARG A 86 -18.31 8.29 14.41
CA ARG A 86 -18.02 8.75 13.04
C ARG A 86 -16.80 9.67 12.99
N GLY A 87 -16.69 10.61 13.94
CA GLY A 87 -15.53 11.48 14.08
C GLY A 87 -14.23 10.70 14.32
N LYS A 88 -14.25 9.68 15.19
CA LYS A 88 -13.09 8.81 15.44
C LYS A 88 -12.70 7.99 14.21
N VAL A 89 -13.68 7.39 13.52
CA VAL A 89 -13.44 6.64 12.27
C VAL A 89 -12.73 7.53 11.24
N ARG A 90 -13.24 8.75 11.01
CA ARG A 90 -12.61 9.72 10.10
C ARG A 90 -11.19 10.08 10.49
N ALA A 91 -10.93 10.30 11.79
CA ALA A 91 -9.59 10.60 12.28
C ALA A 91 -8.61 9.44 12.02
N VAL A 92 -9.02 8.21 12.31
CA VAL A 92 -8.19 7.01 12.08
C VAL A 92 -7.94 6.79 10.58
N LEU A 93 -8.94 6.97 9.71
CA LEU A 93 -8.76 6.85 8.27
C LEU A 93 -7.82 7.93 7.71
N ALA A 94 -7.84 9.14 8.27
CA ALA A 94 -6.88 10.18 7.91
C ALA A 94 -5.44 9.79 8.31
N GLU A 95 -5.25 9.22 9.51
CA GLU A 95 -3.96 8.68 9.95
C GLU A 95 -3.47 7.54 9.02
N VAL A 96 -4.36 6.64 8.62
CA VAL A 96 -4.07 5.57 7.64
C VAL A 96 -3.63 6.17 6.31
N GLY A 97 -4.32 7.18 5.79
CA GLY A 97 -3.94 7.84 4.54
C GLY A 97 -2.53 8.44 4.59
N GLU A 98 -2.16 9.08 5.70
CA GLU A 98 -0.80 9.59 5.90
C GLU A 98 0.26 8.48 5.95
N LEU A 99 -0.05 7.35 6.60
CA LEU A 99 0.83 6.18 6.64
C LEU A 99 1.00 5.57 5.25
N ASP A 100 -0.09 5.45 4.49
CA ASP A 100 -0.06 4.89 3.14
C ASP A 100 0.76 5.77 2.19
N LEU A 101 0.66 7.09 2.28
CA LEU A 101 1.49 8.01 1.50
C LEU A 101 2.99 7.80 1.79
N ARG A 102 3.36 7.64 3.07
CA ARG A 102 4.74 7.34 3.46
C ARG A 102 5.19 5.97 2.94
N ALA A 103 4.32 4.97 3.01
CA ALA A 103 4.61 3.62 2.55
C ALA A 103 4.82 3.58 1.01
N MET A 104 4.02 4.34 0.25
CA MET A 104 4.20 4.49 -1.20
C MET A 104 5.55 5.16 -1.55
N GLU A 105 5.98 6.15 -0.77
CA GLU A 105 7.28 6.80 -0.97
C GLU A 105 8.46 5.84 -0.77
N LEU A 106 8.36 4.95 0.24
CA LEU A 106 9.36 3.90 0.47
C LEU A 106 9.41 2.91 -0.68
N LEU A 107 8.25 2.42 -1.15
CA LEU A 107 8.17 1.52 -2.30
C LEU A 107 8.76 2.17 -3.56
N ARG A 108 8.45 3.44 -3.81
CA ARG A 108 9.00 4.21 -4.93
C ARG A 108 10.54 4.25 -4.88
N THR A 109 11.10 4.49 -3.70
CA THR A 109 12.55 4.52 -3.50
C THR A 109 13.18 3.17 -3.80
N ARG A 110 12.62 2.07 -3.26
CA ARG A 110 13.11 0.71 -3.50
C ARG A 110 13.04 0.31 -4.98
N MET A 111 11.96 0.69 -5.68
CA MET A 111 11.85 0.46 -7.13
C MET A 111 12.92 1.23 -7.92
N GLN A 112 13.24 2.45 -7.51
CA GLN A 112 14.28 3.26 -8.14
C GLN A 112 15.67 2.65 -7.91
N GLU A 113 15.97 2.18 -6.70
CA GLU A 113 17.23 1.48 -6.39
C GLU A 113 17.39 0.20 -7.21
N TYR A 114 16.32 -0.60 -7.34
CA TYR A 114 16.31 -1.80 -8.18
C TYR A 114 16.60 -1.48 -9.65
N LYS A 115 15.95 -0.43 -10.17
CA LYS A 115 16.18 0.05 -11.55
C LYS A 115 17.64 0.47 -11.75
N ASP A 116 18.20 1.23 -10.82
CA ASP A 116 19.58 1.71 -10.90
C ASP A 116 20.60 0.57 -10.81
N ALA A 117 20.36 -0.40 -9.93
CA ALA A 117 21.16 -1.62 -9.83
C ALA A 117 21.13 -2.43 -11.14
N THR A 118 19.94 -2.57 -11.75
CA THR A 118 19.75 -3.27 -13.02
C THR A 118 20.48 -2.57 -14.16
N LEU A 119 20.36 -1.24 -14.26
CA LEU A 119 21.06 -0.44 -15.27
C LEU A 119 22.58 -0.54 -15.11
N LYS A 120 23.08 -0.55 -13.87
CA LYS A 120 24.50 -0.70 -13.55
C LYS A 120 25.03 -2.10 -13.88
N ALA A 121 24.25 -3.15 -13.64
CA ALA A 121 24.61 -4.51 -14.03
C ALA A 121 24.70 -4.64 -15.55
N ARG A 122 23.68 -4.17 -16.27
CA ARG A 122 23.67 -4.17 -17.75
C ARG A 122 24.82 -3.37 -18.33
N SER A 123 25.12 -2.17 -17.81
CA SER A 123 26.24 -1.37 -18.32
C SER A 123 27.59 -2.05 -18.08
N ARG A 124 27.77 -2.72 -16.94
CA ARG A 124 28.97 -3.55 -16.67
C ARG A 124 29.08 -4.73 -17.62
N GLU A 125 28.00 -5.45 -17.88
CA GLU A 125 27.99 -6.55 -18.86
C GLU A 125 28.33 -6.06 -20.27
N HIS A 126 27.77 -4.92 -20.70
CA HIS A 126 28.11 -4.33 -21.99
C HIS A 126 29.58 -3.89 -22.06
N ILE A 127 30.13 -3.32 -20.98
CA ILE A 127 31.55 -2.95 -20.91
C ILE A 127 32.43 -4.21 -20.93
N SER A 128 32.11 -5.24 -20.15
CA SER A 128 32.84 -6.52 -20.14
C SER A 128 32.81 -7.20 -21.52
N ALA A 129 31.65 -7.24 -22.18
CA ALA A 129 31.53 -7.78 -23.53
C ALA A 129 32.38 -7.01 -24.55
N TYR A 130 32.50 -5.68 -24.40
CA TYR A 130 33.36 -4.86 -25.26
C TYR A 130 34.86 -5.08 -24.99
N ILE A 131 35.25 -5.32 -23.73
CA ILE A 131 36.63 -5.63 -23.33
C ILE A 131 37.04 -7.05 -23.76
N GLU A 132 36.15 -8.03 -23.62
CA GLU A 132 36.37 -9.42 -24.05
C GLU A 132 36.40 -9.55 -25.58
N SER A 133 35.51 -8.85 -26.30
CA SER A 133 35.56 -8.80 -27.77
C SER A 133 36.72 -7.97 -28.31
N GLY A 134 37.30 -7.07 -27.50
CA GLY A 134 38.49 -6.28 -27.83
C GLY A 134 39.83 -7.02 -27.71
N HIS A 135 39.87 -8.19 -27.07
CA HIS A 135 41.11 -9.00 -26.91
C HIS A 135 41.24 -10.14 -27.94
N GLY A 136 40.44 -10.12 -29.01
CA GLY A 136 40.44 -11.12 -30.09
C GLY A 136 41.18 -10.75 -31.38
N THR A 137 41.88 -9.60 -31.45
CA THR A 137 42.75 -9.28 -32.60
C THR A 137 44.21 -9.29 -32.17
N SER A 138 44.80 -10.49 -32.24
CA SER A 138 46.23 -10.64 -32.44
C SER A 138 46.62 -9.90 -33.73
N LEU A 139 47.19 -8.71 -33.58
CA LEU A 139 48.16 -8.16 -34.53
C LEU A 139 49.55 -8.28 -33.90
N GLY A 140 49.88 -9.49 -33.43
CA GLY A 140 51.26 -9.94 -33.30
C GLY A 140 51.78 -10.29 -34.69
N GLY A 141 52.74 -9.50 -35.18
CA GLY A 141 53.19 -9.51 -36.56
C GLY A 141 54.03 -10.71 -36.99
N GLN A 142 54.34 -10.72 -38.28
CA GLN A 142 55.36 -11.49 -39.01
C GLN A 142 55.16 -11.10 -40.50
N TYR A 143 56.12 -10.78 -41.37
CA TYR A 143 57.56 -10.99 -41.45
C TYR A 143 58.19 -9.90 -42.32
N ASN A 144 59.49 -9.71 -42.09
CA ASN A 144 60.43 -8.90 -42.86
C ASN A 144 60.70 -9.48 -44.27
N GLN A 145 61.20 -8.63 -45.17
CA GLN A 145 61.91 -8.87 -46.45
C GLN A 145 61.13 -9.17 -47.74
N SER A 146 61.31 -8.29 -48.75
CA SER A 146 62.06 -8.62 -49.98
C SER A 146 62.27 -7.40 -50.89
N ARG A 147 63.55 -7.09 -51.14
CA ARG A 147 64.19 -6.38 -52.27
C ARG A 147 63.62 -5.07 -52.81
#